data_AF-A0A1V5ZGN1-F1
#
_entry.id   AF-A0A1V5ZGN1-F1
#
_cell.length_a   1.000
_cell.length_b   1.000
_cell.length_c   1.000
_cell.angle_alpha   90.00
_cell.angle_beta   90.00
_cell.angle_gamma   90.00
#
_symmetry.space_group_name_H-M   'P 1'
#
loop_
_entity.id
_entity.type
_entity.pdbx_description
1 polymer ?
#
loop_
_entity_poly.entity_id
_entity_poly.type
_entity_poly.pdbx_seq_one_letter_code
_entity_poly.pdbx_strand_id
1 'polypeptide(L)'
;MPDILQLKDFIITRLHVDWQTPTHPAEDEGSFSGDLTIDYEVLRNPEAQLSLALEFRVKLTPRDNDAAGYIIESEIVGLFDFPETMSDDQVQYLIRVNGGTILYGILRGQIALFTGSFPGGKYTLPAIYMQDVVRQVEAKRKKPKIKPAAKKKVSGRPAGAAKTKPKVAAKKAKSRLKKK
;
A
#
# COMPACT_ATOMS: atom_id res chain seq x y z
N MET A 1 -26.20 20.32 21.38
CA MET A 1 -25.54 20.54 20.09
C MET A 1 -25.94 19.41 19.16
N PRO A 2 -26.06 19.61 17.84
CA PRO A 2 -26.39 18.52 16.93
C PRO A 2 -25.28 17.46 16.97
N ASP A 3 -25.69 16.19 16.86
CA ASP A 3 -24.80 15.02 16.86
C ASP A 3 -23.98 14.96 15.56
N ILE A 4 -22.90 15.74 15.52
CA ILE A 4 -22.05 15.93 14.33
C ILE A 4 -20.62 15.51 14.64
N LEU A 5 -20.03 14.73 13.73
CA LEU A 5 -18.58 14.50 13.69
C LEU A 5 -17.89 15.75 13.15
N GLN A 6 -16.94 16.30 13.91
CA GLN A 6 -16.18 17.48 13.51
C GLN A 6 -14.71 17.14 13.27
N LEU A 7 -14.20 17.41 12.07
CA LEU A 7 -12.75 17.43 11.80
C LEU A 7 -12.16 18.70 12.45
N LYS A 8 -11.24 18.54 13.40
CA LYS A 8 -10.52 19.65 14.02
C LYS A 8 -9.30 20.06 13.21
N ASP A 9 -8.52 19.07 12.80
CA ASP A 9 -7.31 19.28 12.03
C ASP A 9 -6.95 18.01 11.25
N PHE A 10 -6.09 18.12 10.25
CA PHE A 10 -5.52 16.98 9.55
C PHE A 10 -4.05 17.22 9.20
N ILE A 11 -3.28 16.14 9.17
CA ILE A 11 -1.85 16.16 8.92
C ILE A 11 -1.52 15.07 7.90
N ILE A 12 -0.89 15.43 6.79
CA ILE A 12 -0.35 14.45 5.85
C ILE A 12 1.02 14.02 6.39
N THR A 13 1.11 12.78 6.87
CA THR A 13 2.32 12.22 7.47
C THR A 13 3.23 11.58 6.42
N ARG A 14 2.65 11.12 5.30
CA ARG A 14 3.41 10.55 4.18
C ARG A 14 2.75 10.93 2.85
N LEU A 15 3.58 11.36 1.90
CA LEU A 15 3.20 11.49 0.51
C LEU A 15 4.39 11.12 -0.36
N HIS A 16 4.29 9.98 -1.02
CA HIS A 16 5.25 9.50 -2.00
C HIS A 16 4.53 9.28 -3.32
N VAL A 17 5.04 9.93 -4.36
CA VAL A 17 4.54 9.83 -5.73
C VAL A 17 5.75 9.59 -6.61
N ASP A 18 5.74 8.49 -7.32
CA ASP A 18 6.77 8.13 -8.29
C ASP A 18 6.13 7.85 -9.65
N TRP A 19 6.79 8.31 -10.71
CA TRP A 19 6.35 8.13 -12.09
C TRP A 19 7.26 7.13 -12.78
N GLN A 20 6.67 6.01 -13.19
CA GLN A 20 7.34 5.00 -13.98
C GLN A 20 7.07 5.23 -15.46
N THR A 21 8.15 5.50 -16.19
CA THR A 21 8.09 5.71 -17.64
C THR A 21 7.82 4.36 -18.33
N PRO A 22 6.89 4.32 -19.31
CA PRO A 22 6.63 3.11 -20.09
C PRO A 22 7.91 2.55 -20.73
N THR A 23 8.16 1.26 -20.56
CA THR A 23 9.24 0.53 -21.27
C THR A 23 8.81 0.13 -22.69
N HIS A 24 7.50 0.08 -22.94
CA HIS A 24 6.91 -0.17 -24.25
C HIS A 24 5.95 0.97 -24.64
N PRO A 25 5.85 1.33 -25.93
CA PRO A 25 4.85 2.29 -26.39
C PRO A 25 3.46 1.77 -26.00
N ALA A 26 2.70 2.59 -25.28
CA ALA A 26 1.36 2.21 -24.85
C ALA A 26 0.49 1.96 -26.10
N GLU A 27 -0.06 0.75 -26.23
CA GLU A 27 -1.00 0.41 -27.32
C GLU A 27 -2.33 1.19 -27.17
N ASP A 28 -2.66 1.59 -25.94
CA ASP A 28 -3.80 2.44 -25.60
C ASP A 28 -3.31 3.74 -24.93
N GLU A 29 -3.53 4.87 -25.58
CA GLU A 29 -3.32 6.20 -24.99
C GLU A 29 -4.24 6.38 -23.76
N GLY A 30 -3.67 6.33 -22.56
CA GLY A 30 -4.29 6.94 -21.37
C GLY A 30 -5.00 6.01 -20.37
N SER A 31 -4.88 4.69 -20.46
CA SER A 31 -5.39 3.80 -19.41
C SER A 31 -4.28 3.36 -18.43
N PHE A 32 -4.28 3.95 -17.23
CA PHE A 32 -3.44 3.47 -16.12
C PHE A 32 -4.18 2.39 -15.34
N SER A 33 -3.63 1.18 -15.30
CA SER A 33 -4.15 0.10 -14.46
C SER A 33 -3.26 -0.08 -13.23
N GLY A 34 -3.85 0.10 -12.05
CA GLY A 34 -3.16 -0.06 -10.78
C GLY A 34 -4.11 -0.61 -9.72
N ASP A 35 -3.54 -1.38 -8.80
CA ASP A 35 -4.27 -1.92 -7.67
C ASP A 35 -4.27 -0.89 -6.54
N LEU A 36 -5.46 -0.38 -6.23
CA LEU A 36 -5.70 0.57 -5.13
C LEU A 36 -5.97 -0.20 -3.84
N THR A 37 -5.08 -0.03 -2.86
CA THR A 37 -5.25 -0.55 -1.50
C THR A 37 -5.50 0.59 -0.54
N ILE A 38 -6.50 0.42 0.32
CA ILE A 38 -6.87 1.38 1.35
C ILE A 38 -6.90 0.66 2.70
N ASP A 39 -6.34 1.31 3.71
CA ASP A 39 -6.36 0.87 5.10
C ASP A 39 -6.54 2.08 6.02
N TYR A 40 -6.95 1.86 7.26
CA TYR A 40 -7.10 2.93 8.24
C TYR A 40 -6.94 2.42 9.65
N GLU A 41 -6.61 3.27 10.60
CA GLU A 41 -6.49 2.92 12.02
C GLU A 41 -7.14 3.99 12.88
N VAL A 42 -7.99 3.56 13.83
CA VAL A 42 -8.61 4.47 14.80
C VAL A 42 -7.75 4.47 16.04
N LEU A 43 -7.16 5.62 16.34
CA LEU A 43 -6.33 5.86 17.50
C LEU A 43 -7.16 6.61 18.55
N ARG A 44 -7.08 6.15 19.80
CA ARG A 44 -7.74 6.80 20.94
C ARG A 44 -6.71 7.51 21.80
N ASN A 45 -7.01 8.74 22.21
CA ASN A 45 -6.23 9.39 23.26
C ASN A 45 -6.71 8.88 24.64
N PRO A 46 -5.82 8.30 25.49
CA PRO A 46 -6.18 7.89 26.84
C PRO A 46 -6.69 9.03 27.73
N GLU A 47 -6.22 10.26 27.48
CA GLU A 47 -6.54 11.45 28.28
C GLU A 47 -7.79 12.20 27.79
N ALA A 48 -8.21 11.98 26.54
CA ALA A 48 -9.35 12.64 25.91
C ALA A 48 -10.18 11.62 25.12
N GLN A 49 -11.11 10.94 25.81
CA GLN A 49 -11.89 9.83 25.23
C GLN A 49 -12.77 10.23 24.03
N LEU A 50 -13.13 11.51 23.92
CA LEU A 50 -13.98 12.05 22.84
C LEU A 50 -13.18 12.69 21.70
N SER A 51 -11.85 12.75 21.83
CA SER A 51 -10.95 13.18 20.77
C SER A 51 -10.25 11.95 20.21
N LEU A 52 -10.61 11.61 18.98
CA LEU A 52 -10.09 10.44 18.28
C LEU A 52 -9.26 10.88 17.09
N ALA A 53 -8.22 10.11 16.80
CA ALA A 53 -7.48 10.26 15.56
C ALA A 53 -7.80 9.10 14.62
N LEU A 54 -7.95 9.42 13.33
CA LEU A 54 -8.05 8.43 12.26
C LEU A 54 -6.83 8.56 11.37
N GLU A 55 -5.97 7.56 11.40
CA GLU A 55 -4.91 7.41 10.42
C GLU A 55 -5.47 6.69 9.20
N PHE A 56 -5.26 7.24 8.01
CA PHE A 56 -5.83 6.73 6.77
C PHE A 56 -4.73 6.61 5.71
N ARG A 57 -4.61 5.42 5.12
CA ARG A 57 -3.50 5.00 4.25
C ARG A 57 -4.04 4.62 2.88
N VAL A 58 -3.44 5.17 1.84
CA VAL A 58 -3.74 4.87 0.44
C VAL A 58 -2.47 4.44 -0.26
N LYS A 59 -2.53 3.29 -0.93
CA LYS A 59 -1.45 2.78 -1.76
C LYS A 59 -1.98 2.43 -3.15
N LEU A 60 -1.30 2.93 -4.17
CA LEU A 60 -1.54 2.61 -5.56
C LEU A 60 -0.26 2.01 -6.12
N THR A 61 -0.36 0.80 -6.64
CA THR A 61 0.75 0.13 -7.31
C THR A 61 0.31 -0.29 -8.72
N PRO A 62 1.11 -0.03 -9.76
CA PRO A 62 0.88 -0.61 -11.07
C PRO A 62 0.74 -2.13 -10.97
N ARG A 63 -0.17 -2.71 -11.77
CA ARG A 63 -0.43 -4.15 -11.73
C ARG A 63 0.75 -4.98 -12.25
N ASP A 64 1.43 -4.46 -13.27
CA ASP A 64 2.60 -5.07 -13.87
C ASP A 64 3.84 -4.20 -13.61
N ASN A 65 4.98 -4.82 -13.31
CA ASN A 65 6.24 -4.10 -13.07
C ASN A 65 6.78 -3.35 -14.30
N ASP A 66 6.31 -3.72 -15.50
CA ASP A 66 6.61 -3.04 -16.77
C ASP A 66 5.49 -2.07 -17.19
N ALA A 67 4.41 -1.95 -16.41
CA ALA A 67 3.33 -1.01 -16.71
C ALA A 67 3.75 0.41 -16.33
N ALA A 68 3.59 1.32 -17.29
CA ALA A 68 3.72 2.74 -17.08
C ALA A 68 2.75 3.25 -15.99
N GLY A 69 3.18 4.23 -15.21
CA GLY A 69 2.27 5.06 -14.44
C GLY A 69 2.72 5.44 -13.04
N TYR A 70 1.76 5.61 -12.14
CA TYR A 70 2.02 6.14 -10.81
C TYR A 70 2.13 5.05 -9.75
N ILE A 71 3.23 5.09 -8.99
CA ILE A 71 3.29 4.49 -7.66
C ILE A 71 2.96 5.59 -6.67
N ILE A 72 1.92 5.38 -5.86
CA ILE A 72 1.48 6.35 -4.87
C ILE A 72 1.41 5.65 -3.52
N GLU A 73 2.02 6.25 -2.52
CA GLU A 73 1.88 5.84 -1.13
C GLU A 73 1.65 7.09 -0.29
N SER A 74 0.48 7.18 0.32
CA SER A 74 0.11 8.35 1.10
C SER A 74 -0.58 7.95 2.40
N GLU A 75 -0.36 8.78 3.42
CA GLU A 75 -0.90 8.63 4.75
C GLU A 75 -1.32 10.01 5.26
N ILE A 76 -2.51 10.06 5.85
CA ILE A 76 -3.09 11.25 6.46
C ILE A 76 -3.68 10.88 7.81
N VAL A 77 -3.49 11.74 8.79
CA VAL A 77 -4.11 11.64 10.11
C VAL A 77 -5.13 12.75 10.24
N GLY A 78 -6.37 12.42 10.58
CA GLY A 78 -7.41 13.38 10.96
C GLY A 78 -7.68 13.35 12.44
N LEU A 79 -7.79 14.53 13.07
CA LEU A 79 -8.21 14.69 14.45
C LEU A 79 -9.69 15.03 14.49
N PHE A 80 -10.47 14.25 15.21
CA PHE A 80 -11.94 14.35 15.25
C PHE A 80 -12.45 14.48 16.68
N ASP A 81 -13.40 15.39 16.87
CA ASP A 81 -14.14 15.53 18.12
C ASP A 81 -15.59 15.09 17.95
N PHE A 82 -16.11 14.51 19.03
CA PHE A 82 -17.47 13.98 19.14
C PHE A 82 -18.19 14.59 20.34
N PRO A 83 -19.52 14.82 20.25
CA PRO A 83 -20.29 15.25 21.40
C PRO A 83 -20.47 14.11 22.42
N GLU A 84 -20.51 14.45 23.71
CA GLU A 84 -20.73 13.54 24.84
C GLU A 84 -22.03 12.72 24.74
N THR A 85 -23.00 13.19 23.94
CA THR A 85 -24.30 12.56 23.75
C THR A 85 -24.26 11.29 22.90
N MET A 86 -23.19 11.06 22.15
CA MET A 86 -23.07 9.89 21.28
C MET A 86 -22.60 8.65 22.04
N SER A 87 -23.19 7.49 21.69
CA SER A 87 -22.68 6.21 22.18
C SER A 87 -21.34 5.84 21.52
N ASP A 88 -20.53 5.04 22.19
CA ASP A 88 -19.24 4.60 21.64
C ASP A 88 -19.41 3.89 20.28
N ASP A 89 -20.46 3.08 20.12
CA ASP A 89 -20.76 2.40 18.85
C ASP A 89 -21.04 3.39 17.72
N GLN A 90 -21.77 4.47 18.00
CA GLN A 90 -22.03 5.53 17.02
C GLN A 90 -20.75 6.27 16.66
N VAL A 91 -19.94 6.66 17.66
CA VAL A 91 -18.63 7.30 17.45
C VAL A 91 -17.73 6.43 16.57
N GLN A 92 -17.63 5.14 16.91
CA GLN A 92 -16.81 4.17 16.19
C GLN A 92 -17.29 3.93 14.75
N TYR A 93 -18.60 3.97 14.50
CA TYR A 93 -19.13 3.88 13.15
C TYR A 93 -18.84 5.16 12.35
N LEU A 94 -19.16 6.33 12.92
CA LEU A 94 -19.02 7.63 12.27
C LEU A 94 -17.57 7.94 11.93
N ILE A 95 -16.62 7.70 12.84
CA ILE A 95 -15.21 7.98 12.56
C ILE A 95 -14.69 7.16 11.37
N ARG A 96 -15.06 5.88 11.30
CA ARG A 96 -14.57 4.98 10.24
C ARG A 96 -15.17 5.34 8.89
N VAL A 97 -16.48 5.56 8.82
CA VAL A 97 -17.18 5.84 7.55
C VAL A 97 -17.03 7.30 7.16
N ASN A 98 -17.45 8.23 8.02
CA ASN A 98 -17.48 9.64 7.69
C ASN A 98 -16.08 10.26 7.78
N GLY A 99 -15.33 9.95 8.84
CA GLY A 99 -13.93 10.37 8.96
C GLY A 99 -13.09 9.84 7.80
N GLY A 100 -13.23 8.55 7.46
CA GLY A 100 -12.58 7.97 6.29
C GLY A 100 -12.95 8.67 4.98
N THR A 101 -14.23 8.97 4.77
CA THR A 101 -14.72 9.69 3.58
C THR A 101 -14.10 11.08 3.46
N ILE A 102 -14.03 11.83 4.57
CA ILE A 102 -13.42 13.16 4.61
C ILE A 102 -11.94 13.09 4.26
N LEU A 103 -11.18 12.21 4.94
CA LEU A 103 -9.74 12.06 4.70
C LEU A 103 -9.42 11.56 3.30
N TYR A 104 -10.25 10.66 2.75
CA TYR A 104 -10.14 10.22 1.37
C TYR A 104 -10.33 11.38 0.39
N GLY A 105 -11.32 12.24 0.62
CA GLY A 105 -11.58 13.42 -0.20
C GLY A 105 -10.37 14.38 -0.22
N ILE A 106 -9.76 14.61 0.96
CA ILE A 106 -8.56 15.43 1.08
C ILE A 106 -7.40 14.81 0.30
N LEU A 107 -7.09 13.53 0.52
CA LEU A 107 -6.02 12.84 -0.21
C LEU A 107 -6.24 12.82 -1.72
N ARG A 108 -7.48 12.59 -2.16
CA ARG A 108 -7.85 12.61 -3.58
C ARG A 108 -7.53 13.97 -4.22
N GLY A 109 -7.84 15.07 -3.54
CA GLY A 109 -7.49 16.41 -4.01
C GLY A 109 -5.98 16.63 -4.06
N GLN A 110 -5.26 16.24 -3.01
CA GLN A 110 -3.81 16.42 -2.90
C GLN A 110 -3.06 15.60 -3.95
N ILE A 111 -3.35 14.31 -4.08
CA ILE A 111 -2.73 13.44 -5.08
C ILE A 111 -2.94 14.00 -6.49
N ALA A 112 -4.14 14.48 -6.81
CA ALA A 112 -4.43 15.05 -8.11
C ALA A 112 -3.69 16.37 -8.35
N LEU A 113 -3.47 17.18 -7.30
CA LEU A 113 -2.64 18.38 -7.38
C LEU A 113 -1.18 18.04 -7.67
N PHE A 114 -0.58 17.12 -6.91
CA PHE A 114 0.84 16.76 -7.06
C PHE A 114 1.11 16.06 -8.39
N THR A 115 0.31 15.06 -8.75
CA THR A 115 0.47 14.32 -10.02
C THR A 115 0.23 15.19 -11.25
N GLY A 116 -0.50 16.30 -11.13
CA GLY A 116 -0.73 17.23 -12.24
C GLY A 116 0.54 17.83 -12.86
N SER A 117 1.67 17.80 -12.14
CA SER A 117 2.96 18.31 -12.62
C SER A 117 3.88 17.23 -13.19
N PHE A 118 3.47 15.97 -13.19
CA PHE A 118 4.27 14.85 -13.69
C PHE A 118 4.00 14.59 -15.18
N PRO A 119 4.91 13.90 -15.90
CA PRO A 119 4.73 13.58 -17.31
C PRO A 119 3.47 12.76 -17.62
N GLY A 120 3.02 11.95 -16.66
CA GLY A 120 1.76 11.19 -16.75
C GLY A 120 0.49 12.01 -16.60
N GLY A 121 0.61 13.31 -16.32
CA GLY A 121 -0.52 14.19 -16.07
C GLY A 121 -1.25 13.90 -14.76
N LYS A 122 -2.36 14.61 -14.55
CA LYS A 122 -3.16 14.55 -13.32
C LYS A 122 -3.78 13.17 -13.11
N TYR A 123 -3.44 12.53 -12.00
CA TYR A 123 -4.11 11.31 -11.55
C TYR A 123 -5.14 11.62 -10.46
N THR A 124 -6.40 11.28 -10.74
CA THR A 124 -7.49 11.46 -9.78
C THR A 124 -7.88 10.11 -9.22
N LEU A 125 -7.82 9.94 -7.89
CA LEU A 125 -8.31 8.71 -7.25
C LEU A 125 -9.78 8.45 -7.64
N PRO A 126 -10.20 7.17 -7.80
CA PRO A 126 -11.56 6.82 -8.19
C PRO A 126 -12.59 7.25 -7.14
N ALA A 127 -13.88 7.22 -7.48
CA ALA A 127 -14.90 7.31 -6.45
C ALA A 127 -15.00 5.95 -5.74
N ILE A 128 -15.05 5.96 -4.40
CA ILE A 128 -15.22 4.74 -3.60
C ILE A 128 -16.37 4.92 -2.63
N TYR A 129 -16.99 3.79 -2.25
CA TYR A 129 -17.97 3.76 -1.17
C TYR A 129 -17.27 3.34 0.12
N MET A 130 -17.12 4.28 1.07
CA MET A 130 -16.29 4.06 2.26
C MET A 130 -16.83 2.94 3.16
N GLN A 131 -18.14 2.70 3.16
CA GLN A 131 -18.77 1.60 3.87
C GLN A 131 -18.24 0.24 3.39
N ASP A 132 -17.97 0.09 2.09
CA ASP A 132 -17.41 -1.15 1.55
C ASP A 132 -15.93 -1.29 1.88
N VAL A 133 -15.18 -0.18 1.90
CA VAL A 133 -13.79 -0.17 2.37
C VAL A 133 -13.71 -0.60 3.84
N VAL A 134 -14.55 -0.02 4.71
CA VAL A 134 -14.64 -0.40 6.13
C VAL A 134 -14.96 -1.87 6.28
N ARG A 135 -15.95 -2.40 5.55
CA ARG A 135 -16.28 -3.84 5.58
C ARG A 135 -15.09 -4.70 5.16
N GLN A 136 -14.36 -4.33 4.11
CA GLN A 136 -13.21 -5.08 3.61
C GLN A 136 -12.04 -5.07 4.59
N VAL A 137 -11.71 -3.91 5.17
CA VAL A 137 -10.63 -3.75 6.16
C VAL A 137 -10.95 -4.54 7.43
N GLU A 138 -12.16 -4.40 7.98
CA GLU A 138 -12.58 -5.13 9.18
C GLU A 138 -12.68 -6.65 8.96
N ALA A 139 -13.13 -7.10 7.77
CA ALA A 139 -13.13 -8.51 7.42
C ALA A 139 -11.71 -9.09 7.33
N LYS A 140 -10.73 -8.31 6.83
CA LYS A 140 -9.31 -8.72 6.81
C LYS A 140 -8.74 -8.82 8.22
N ARG A 141 -9.15 -7.95 9.15
CA ARG A 141 -8.70 -7.97 10.56
C ARG A 141 -9.24 -9.15 11.37
N LYS A 142 -10.48 -9.56 11.12
CA LYS A 142 -11.13 -10.68 11.83
C LYS A 142 -10.58 -12.05 11.44
N LYS A 143 -9.94 -12.20 10.27
CA LYS A 143 -9.32 -13.47 9.88
C LYS A 143 -8.09 -13.72 10.77
N PRO A 144 -8.04 -14.82 11.55
CA PRO A 144 -6.89 -15.11 12.40
C PRO A 144 -5.65 -15.25 11.50
N LYS A 145 -4.60 -14.49 11.81
CA LYS A 145 -3.29 -14.65 11.16
C LYS A 145 -2.78 -16.06 11.47
N ILE A 146 -3.08 -17.03 10.59
CA ILE A 146 -2.51 -18.37 10.65
C ILE A 146 -1.01 -18.18 10.53
N LYS A 147 -0.29 -18.32 11.65
CA LYS A 147 1.18 -18.28 11.67
C LYS A 147 1.67 -19.31 10.64
N PRO A 148 2.49 -18.94 9.65
CA PRO A 148 3.04 -19.92 8.73
C PRO A 148 3.79 -20.96 9.55
N ALA A 149 3.35 -22.21 9.47
CA ALA A 149 3.94 -23.32 10.21
C ALA A 149 5.44 -23.35 9.93
N ALA A 150 6.23 -23.22 11.00
CA ALA A 150 7.68 -23.31 10.95
C ALA A 150 8.08 -24.60 10.22
N LYS A 151 8.69 -24.47 9.04
CA LYS A 151 9.29 -25.60 8.32
C LYS A 151 10.31 -26.26 9.27
N LYS A 152 9.95 -27.43 9.82
CA LYS A 152 10.88 -28.32 10.52
C LYS A 152 12.07 -28.57 9.60
N LYS A 153 13.24 -28.05 9.98
CA LYS A 153 14.55 -28.46 9.46
C LYS A 153 14.65 -29.99 9.64
N VAL A 154 14.54 -30.73 8.54
CA VAL A 154 14.93 -32.14 8.50
C VAL A 154 16.47 -32.17 8.50
N SER A 155 17.05 -32.21 9.70
CA SER A 155 18.46 -32.54 9.90
C SER A 155 18.60 -34.05 9.95
N GLY A 156 19.11 -34.65 8.87
CA GLY A 156 19.37 -36.08 8.81
C GLY A 156 20.07 -36.48 7.51
N ARG A 157 21.32 -36.05 7.34
CA ARG A 157 22.21 -36.53 6.27
C ARG A 157 23.24 -37.47 6.91
N PRO A 158 23.18 -38.79 6.69
CA PRO A 158 24.27 -39.67 7.08
C PRO A 158 25.43 -39.52 6.10
N ALA A 159 26.63 -39.45 6.67
CA ALA A 159 27.92 -39.42 5.99
C ALA A 159 28.43 -40.86 5.76
N GLY A 160 29.03 -41.10 4.59
CA GLY A 160 29.79 -42.31 4.24
C GLY A 160 30.02 -42.34 2.72
N ALA A 161 31.19 -41.90 2.22
CA ALA A 161 32.37 -42.73 1.92
C ALA A 161 32.13 -43.69 0.73
N ALA A 162 32.95 -43.84 -0.32
CA ALA A 162 34.24 -43.27 -0.72
C ALA A 162 34.59 -43.71 -2.16
N LYS A 163 35.56 -43.02 -2.80
CA LYS A 163 36.52 -43.47 -3.85
C LYS A 163 35.93 -43.86 -5.23
N THR A 164 36.33 -43.22 -6.34
CA THR A 164 37.61 -43.49 -7.02
C THR A 164 37.92 -42.44 -8.12
N LYS A 165 39.17 -41.95 -8.17
CA LYS A 165 39.84 -41.32 -9.34
C LYS A 165 40.49 -42.44 -10.20
N PRO A 166 41.25 -42.20 -11.31
CA PRO A 166 41.48 -41.01 -12.17
C PRO A 166 41.27 -41.35 -13.68
N LYS A 167 41.34 -40.44 -14.67
CA LYS A 167 42.58 -40.09 -15.39
C LYS A 167 42.27 -39.24 -16.66
N VAL A 168 43.14 -38.26 -16.90
CA VAL A 168 43.78 -37.88 -18.19
C VAL A 168 42.90 -37.30 -19.32
N ALA A 169 43.15 -36.04 -19.68
CA ALA A 169 43.88 -35.68 -20.91
C ALA A 169 43.90 -34.17 -21.13
N ALA A 170 45.11 -33.64 -21.32
CA ALA A 170 45.37 -32.29 -21.79
C ALA A 170 45.10 -32.16 -23.29
N LYS A 171 44.65 -30.99 -23.77
CA LYS A 171 45.21 -30.40 -25.00
C LYS A 171 44.91 -28.90 -25.16
N LYS A 172 45.99 -28.20 -25.50
CA LYS A 172 46.14 -26.80 -25.96
C LYS A 172 45.37 -26.52 -27.27
N ALA A 173 44.97 -25.26 -27.47
CA ALA A 173 45.29 -24.41 -28.65
C ALA A 173 44.57 -23.04 -28.48
N LYS A 174 45.24 -21.91 -28.19
CA LYS A 174 46.02 -20.98 -29.05
C LYS A 174 45.28 -20.40 -30.28
N SER A 175 45.14 -19.06 -30.23
CA SER A 175 45.15 -18.09 -31.35
C SER A 175 43.90 -18.11 -32.26
N ARG A 176 43.46 -17.03 -32.92
CA ARG A 176 44.18 -15.88 -33.50
C ARG A 176 43.14 -14.92 -34.13
N LEU A 177 43.35 -13.60 -34.01
CA LEU A 177 43.11 -12.53 -35.02
C LEU A 177 41.66 -12.33 -35.57
N LYS A 178 41.15 -11.17 -35.99
CA LYS A 178 41.69 -9.87 -36.47
C LYS A 178 40.47 -8.92 -36.56
N LYS A 179 40.59 -7.65 -36.15
CA LYS A 179 40.43 -6.45 -36.99
C LYS A 179 39.51 -6.58 -38.21
N LYS A 180 38.41 -5.83 -38.22
CA LYS A 180 38.25 -4.65 -39.07
C LYS A 180 37.30 -3.66 -38.41
#